data_AF-W7YU65-F1
#
_entry.id   AF-W7YU65-F1
#
_cell.length_a   1.000
_cell.length_b   1.000
_cell.length_c   1.000
_cell.angle_alpha   90.00
_cell.angle_beta   90.00
_cell.angle_gamma   90.00
#
_symmetry.space_group_name_H-M   'P 1'
#
loop_
_entity.id
_entity.type
_entity.pdbx_description
1 polymer ?
#
loop_
_entity_poly.entity_id
_entity_poly.type
_entity_poly.pdbx_seq_one_letter_code
_entity_poly.pdbx_strand_id
1 'polypeptide(L)'
;MEYCSNLEDFIAEKIKTSKGKLSDIIEKQIDKNYDERGYRGKTTAKGANFAKPTFGSLLDTIKGETIALNDIWATEVYVSEVQFDNDNYKINYEVTLWDHFGLDITDIEDIPNTIPVAKEAFAAWFALQHLRGYKPFVTKITFTKEFEGNINEGKMERNNKREALRAEETKEKINNLPEFKSL
;
A
#
# COMPACT_ATOMS: atom_id res chain seq x y z
N MET A 1 -1.28 -0.50 8.88
CA MET A 1 -1.44 0.24 7.61
C MET A 1 -2.73 -0.25 6.97
N GLU A 2 -3.65 0.65 6.64
CA GLU A 2 -4.98 0.32 6.07
C GLU A 2 -4.89 -0.54 4.81
N TYR A 3 -3.87 -0.29 3.98
CA TYR A 3 -3.56 -1.09 2.80
C TYR A 3 -3.43 -2.59 3.09
N CYS A 4 -2.62 -2.99 4.09
CA CYS A 4 -2.44 -4.40 4.42
C CYS A 4 -3.76 -5.05 4.84
N SER A 5 -4.57 -4.38 5.66
CA SER A 5 -5.85 -4.93 6.11
C SER A 5 -6.84 -5.13 4.96
N ASN A 6 -6.85 -4.21 3.98
CA ASN A 6 -7.66 -4.36 2.78
C ASN A 6 -7.13 -5.47 1.84
N LEU A 7 -5.81 -5.61 1.75
CA LEU A 7 -5.17 -6.67 0.98
C LEU A 7 -5.44 -8.06 1.60
N GLU A 8 -5.32 -8.19 2.92
CA GLU A 8 -5.65 -9.40 3.67
C GLU A 8 -7.11 -9.79 3.46
N ASP A 9 -8.04 -8.82 3.48
CA ASP A 9 -9.46 -9.07 3.16
C ASP A 9 -9.66 -9.55 1.73
N PHE A 10 -8.95 -8.95 0.77
CA PHE A 10 -9.01 -9.36 -0.63
C PHE A 10 -8.52 -10.80 -0.82
N ILE A 11 -7.41 -11.17 -0.18
CA ILE A 11 -6.88 -12.54 -0.19
C ILE A 11 -7.88 -13.50 0.48
N ALA A 12 -8.44 -13.13 1.65
CA ALA A 12 -9.41 -13.94 2.37
C ALA A 12 -10.68 -14.21 1.55
N GLU A 13 -11.22 -13.21 0.85
CA GLU A 13 -12.40 -13.39 -0.01
C GLU A 13 -12.09 -14.29 -1.22
N LYS A 14 -10.87 -14.23 -1.78
CA LYS A 14 -10.43 -15.15 -2.84
C LYS A 14 -10.31 -16.59 -2.33
N ILE A 15 -9.79 -16.80 -1.12
CA ILE A 15 -9.73 -18.13 -0.47
C ILE A 15 -11.13 -18.67 -0.21
N LYS A 16 -12.03 -17.83 0.31
CA LYS A 16 -13.43 -18.20 0.54
C LYS A 16 -14.14 -18.59 -0.75
N THR A 17 -14.01 -17.78 -1.80
CA THR A 17 -14.64 -18.02 -3.10
C THR A 17 -14.10 -19.27 -3.79
N SER A 18 -12.79 -19.53 -3.65
CA SER A 18 -12.15 -20.74 -4.20
C SER A 18 -12.36 -21.99 -3.34
N LYS A 19 -13.03 -21.89 -2.19
CA LYS A 19 -13.15 -22.97 -1.18
C LYS A 19 -11.78 -23.57 -0.81
N GLY A 20 -10.77 -22.72 -0.67
CA GLY A 20 -9.39 -23.12 -0.33
C GLY A 20 -8.54 -23.60 -1.50
N LYS A 21 -9.03 -23.59 -2.75
CA LYS A 21 -8.23 -24.00 -3.92
C LYS A 21 -7.28 -22.89 -4.37
N LEU A 22 -6.00 -23.06 -4.06
CA LEU A 22 -4.94 -22.07 -4.36
C LEU A 22 -4.77 -21.76 -5.85
N SER A 23 -5.03 -22.72 -6.75
CA SER A 23 -4.96 -22.52 -8.21
C SER A 23 -5.86 -21.38 -8.70
N ASP A 24 -6.97 -21.14 -7.99
CA ASP A 24 -8.02 -20.22 -8.41
C ASP A 24 -7.79 -18.81 -7.82
N ILE A 25 -6.78 -18.65 -6.97
CA ILE A 25 -6.40 -17.39 -6.30
C ILE A 25 -5.37 -16.61 -7.12
N ILE A 26 -4.62 -17.30 -8.00
CA ILE A 26 -3.55 -16.71 -8.79
C ILE A 26 -4.14 -15.78 -9.87
N GLU A 27 -4.15 -14.48 -9.59
CA GLU A 27 -4.50 -13.44 -10.57
C GLU A 27 -3.23 -12.95 -11.27
N LYS A 28 -3.03 -13.34 -12.53
CA LYS A 28 -1.89 -12.88 -13.35
C LYS A 28 -2.23 -11.70 -14.25
N GLN A 29 -3.49 -11.25 -14.27
CA GLN A 29 -3.94 -10.17 -15.15
C GLN A 29 -3.99 -8.84 -14.40
N ILE A 30 -3.30 -7.84 -14.97
CA ILE A 30 -3.48 -6.43 -14.63
C ILE A 30 -4.85 -6.01 -15.20
N ASP A 31 -5.66 -5.27 -14.43
CA ASP A 31 -6.92 -4.72 -14.96
C ASP A 31 -6.58 -3.77 -16.12
N LYS A 32 -7.08 -4.09 -17.32
CA LYS A 32 -6.80 -3.36 -18.56
C LYS A 32 -7.64 -2.10 -18.71
N ASN A 33 -8.62 -1.86 -17.83
CA ASN A 33 -9.43 -0.63 -17.79
C ASN A 33 -8.70 0.48 -17.01
N TYR A 34 -7.41 0.65 -17.28
CA TYR A 34 -6.59 1.68 -16.68
C TYR A 34 -6.93 3.03 -17.33
N ASP A 35 -7.73 3.84 -16.62
CA ASP A 35 -7.84 5.29 -16.87
C ASP A 35 -6.91 6.01 -15.88
N GLU A 36 -5.81 6.55 -16.40
CA GLU A 36 -4.74 7.24 -15.66
C GLU A 36 -5.27 8.29 -14.67
N ARG A 37 -6.40 8.94 -14.96
CA ARG A 37 -6.94 10.02 -14.12
C ARG A 37 -8.01 9.56 -13.13
N GLY A 38 -8.81 8.55 -13.47
CA GLY A 38 -9.93 8.07 -12.63
C GLY A 38 -9.52 7.15 -11.47
N TYR A 39 -8.31 6.59 -11.53
CA TYR A 39 -7.82 5.57 -10.59
C TYR A 39 -6.57 5.98 -9.80
N ARG A 40 -6.20 7.28 -9.79
CA ARG A 40 -5.15 7.79 -8.89
C ARG A 40 -5.41 7.34 -7.45
N GLY A 41 -4.39 6.76 -6.81
CA GLY A 41 -4.48 6.19 -5.46
C GLY A 41 -5.27 4.88 -5.31
N LYS A 42 -5.75 4.23 -6.38
CA LYS A 42 -6.45 2.92 -6.30
C LYS A 42 -5.57 1.74 -6.72
N THR A 43 -5.82 0.58 -6.10
CA THR A 43 -5.23 -0.70 -6.52
C THR A 43 -5.93 -1.17 -7.80
N THR A 44 -5.16 -1.66 -8.76
CA THR A 44 -5.64 -2.04 -10.11
C THR A 44 -5.63 -3.56 -10.36
N ALA A 45 -5.39 -4.37 -9.33
CA ALA A 45 -5.55 -5.82 -9.45
C ALA A 45 -7.03 -6.16 -9.72
N LYS A 46 -7.30 -7.15 -10.57
CA LYS A 46 -8.66 -7.51 -10.97
C LYS A 46 -9.53 -7.88 -9.75
N GLY A 47 -10.60 -7.11 -9.54
CA GLY A 47 -11.51 -7.27 -8.41
C GLY A 47 -11.03 -6.66 -7.09
N ALA A 48 -9.86 -6.02 -7.08
CA ALA A 48 -9.40 -5.22 -5.94
C ALA A 48 -10.05 -3.83 -6.00
N ASN A 49 -10.85 -3.50 -4.97
CA ASN A 49 -11.52 -2.22 -4.85
C ASN A 49 -11.07 -1.50 -3.57
N PHE A 50 -9.77 -1.21 -3.45
CA PHE A 50 -9.19 -0.49 -2.31
C PHE A 50 -7.99 0.37 -2.71
N ALA A 51 -7.69 1.37 -1.89
CA ALA A 51 -6.60 2.31 -2.16
C ALA A 51 -5.22 1.64 -2.06
N LYS A 52 -4.29 2.05 -2.92
CA LYS A 52 -2.86 1.70 -2.80
C LYS A 52 -2.20 2.62 -1.74
N PRO A 53 -1.00 2.30 -1.23
CA PRO A 53 -0.29 3.20 -0.33
C PRO A 53 0.02 4.53 -1.04
N THR A 54 -0.18 5.65 -0.36
CA THR A 54 0.14 7.00 -0.85
C THR A 54 0.89 7.78 0.23
N PHE A 55 1.78 8.66 -0.20
CA PHE A 55 2.71 9.41 0.67
C PHE A 55 2.66 10.91 0.35
N GLY A 56 1.45 11.46 0.28
CA GLY A 56 1.19 12.84 -0.13
C GLY A 56 0.91 13.83 1.00
N SER A 57 1.04 13.43 2.27
CA SER A 57 0.73 14.33 3.40
C SER A 57 1.84 15.35 3.64
N LEU A 58 1.51 16.43 4.36
CA LEU A 58 2.50 17.45 4.75
C LEU A 58 3.66 16.84 5.58
N LEU A 59 3.36 15.87 6.45
CA LEU A 59 4.37 15.19 7.25
C LEU A 59 5.28 14.33 6.38
N ASP A 60 4.72 13.64 5.39
CA ASP A 60 5.47 12.81 4.44
C ASP A 60 6.41 13.71 3.59
N THR A 61 5.94 14.91 3.24
CA THR A 61 6.74 15.89 2.51
C THR A 61 7.95 16.35 3.33
N ILE A 62 7.76 16.66 4.62
CA ILE A 62 8.84 17.09 5.52
C ILE A 62 9.87 15.97 5.73
N LYS A 63 9.44 14.71 5.74
CA LYS A 63 10.33 13.54 5.84
C LYS A 63 11.01 13.17 4.52
N GLY A 64 10.61 13.79 3.40
CA GLY A 64 11.09 13.45 2.06
C GLY A 64 10.45 12.19 1.46
N GLU A 65 9.48 11.58 2.14
CA GLU A 65 8.78 10.38 1.67
C GLU A 65 7.98 10.66 0.40
N THR A 66 7.38 11.86 0.28
CA THR A 66 6.66 12.26 -0.94
C THR A 66 7.57 12.25 -2.17
N ILE A 67 8.83 12.67 -2.05
CA ILE A 67 9.74 12.67 -3.21
C ILE A 67 10.07 11.24 -3.65
N ALA A 68 10.16 10.30 -2.70
CA ALA A 68 10.57 8.93 -2.98
C ALA A 68 9.41 7.98 -3.33
N LEU A 69 8.18 8.28 -2.88
CA LEU A 69 7.06 7.32 -2.77
C LEU A 69 5.66 7.89 -3.05
N ASN A 70 5.50 9.16 -3.51
CA ASN A 70 4.23 9.90 -3.52
C ASN A 70 2.98 9.06 -3.85
N ASP A 71 2.96 8.42 -5.03
CA ASP A 71 1.83 7.63 -5.53
C ASP A 71 2.33 6.32 -6.15
N ILE A 72 2.78 5.39 -5.29
CA ILE A 72 3.37 4.08 -5.62
C ILE A 72 3.00 3.57 -7.01
N TRP A 73 3.98 3.48 -7.90
CA TRP A 73 3.79 3.11 -9.30
C TRP A 73 3.27 1.68 -9.48
N ALA A 74 3.87 0.70 -8.81
CA ALA A 74 3.48 -0.69 -8.91
C ALA A 74 3.55 -1.41 -7.57
N THR A 75 2.72 -2.44 -7.41
CA THR A 75 2.72 -3.31 -6.24
C THR A 75 2.64 -4.76 -6.66
N GLU A 76 3.53 -5.56 -6.13
CA GLU A 76 3.56 -7.01 -6.29
C GLU A 76 3.18 -7.64 -4.95
N VAL A 77 2.27 -8.61 -4.99
CA VAL A 77 1.89 -9.40 -3.82
C VAL A 77 2.15 -10.86 -4.14
N TYR A 78 2.99 -11.49 -3.34
CA TYR A 78 3.35 -12.89 -3.46
C TYR A 78 2.90 -13.65 -2.23
N VAL A 79 1.89 -14.52 -2.37
CA VAL A 79 1.51 -15.45 -1.30
C VAL A 79 2.53 -16.57 -1.26
N SER A 80 3.41 -16.54 -0.27
CA SER A 80 4.55 -17.46 -0.16
C SER A 80 4.18 -18.80 0.46
N GLU A 81 3.18 -18.82 1.35
CA GLU A 81 2.70 -20.04 2.00
C GLU A 81 1.24 -19.91 2.39
N VAL A 82 0.49 -21.02 2.27
CA VAL A 82 -0.85 -21.16 2.84
C VAL A 82 -0.94 -22.51 3.53
N GLN A 83 -1.27 -22.49 4.81
CA GLN A 83 -1.53 -23.66 5.62
C GLN A 83 -3.03 -23.71 5.94
N PHE A 84 -3.63 -24.89 5.83
CA PHE A 84 -5.03 -25.12 6.20
C PHE A 84 -5.11 -26.08 7.37
N ASP A 85 -5.93 -25.75 8.35
CA ASP A 85 -6.36 -26.63 9.44
C ASP A 85 -7.89 -26.62 9.48
N ASN A 86 -8.50 -27.64 8.86
CA ASN A 86 -9.94 -27.70 8.61
C ASN A 86 -10.44 -26.42 7.89
N ASP A 87 -11.31 -25.65 8.53
CA ASP A 87 -11.83 -24.38 8.00
C ASP A 87 -10.93 -23.18 8.32
N ASN A 88 -9.88 -23.37 9.12
CA ASN A 88 -8.93 -22.33 9.45
C ASN A 88 -7.80 -22.30 8.42
N TYR A 89 -7.24 -21.11 8.20
CA TYR A 89 -6.07 -20.93 7.36
C TYR A 89 -5.07 -19.99 8.02
N LYS A 90 -3.81 -20.16 7.62
CA LYS A 90 -2.69 -19.30 7.95
C LYS A 90 -1.92 -18.99 6.68
N ILE A 91 -1.63 -17.72 6.43
CA ILE A 91 -1.05 -17.25 5.17
C ILE A 91 0.17 -16.39 5.44
N ASN A 92 1.27 -16.75 4.79
CA ASN A 92 2.43 -15.89 4.65
C ASN A 92 2.41 -15.23 3.27
N TYR A 93 2.67 -13.93 3.23
CA TYR A 93 2.76 -13.18 1.99
C TYR A 93 3.82 -12.10 2.04
N GLU A 94 4.37 -11.79 0.87
CA GLU A 94 5.32 -10.72 0.63
C GLU A 94 4.64 -9.64 -0.20
N VAL A 95 4.91 -8.38 0.15
CA VAL A 95 4.53 -7.22 -0.64
C VAL A 95 5.80 -6.51 -1.10
N THR A 96 5.91 -6.26 -2.40
CA THR A 96 6.93 -5.38 -2.96
C THR A 96 6.27 -4.16 -3.59
N LEU A 97 6.59 -2.98 -3.06
CA LEU A 97 6.20 -1.69 -3.61
C LEU A 97 7.33 -1.17 -4.49
N TRP A 98 6.97 -0.72 -5.69
CA TRP A 98 7.87 -0.11 -6.66
C TRP A 98 7.41 1.31 -6.94
N ASP A 99 8.35 2.25 -6.90
CA ASP A 99 8.10 3.61 -7.35
C ASP A 99 9.33 4.16 -8.08
N HIS A 100 9.16 5.27 -8.79
CA HIS A 100 10.27 5.97 -9.42
C HIS A 100 10.16 7.49 -9.31
N PHE A 101 11.30 8.15 -9.10
CA PHE A 101 11.39 9.60 -9.21
C PHE A 101 11.79 10.01 -10.64
N GLY A 102 10.84 9.80 -11.56
CA GLY A 102 10.89 10.20 -12.96
C GLY A 102 9.92 11.34 -13.16
N LEU A 103 10.34 12.42 -13.82
CA LEU A 103 9.47 13.54 -14.12
C LEU A 103 8.97 13.43 -15.56
N ASP A 104 7.71 13.72 -15.80
CA ASP A 104 7.17 13.98 -17.13
C ASP A 104 6.87 15.48 -17.31
N ILE A 105 6.33 15.85 -18.48
CA ILE A 105 6.04 17.26 -18.76
C ILE A 105 4.91 17.81 -17.88
N THR A 106 3.95 16.98 -17.51
CA THR A 106 2.84 17.36 -16.64
C THR A 106 3.33 17.64 -15.22
N ASP A 107 4.34 16.90 -14.74
CA ASP A 107 4.99 17.17 -13.45
C ASP A 107 5.67 18.53 -13.41
N ILE A 108 6.10 19.08 -14.56
CA ILE A 108 6.71 20.41 -14.66
C ILE A 108 5.66 21.52 -14.77
N GLU A 109 4.56 21.25 -15.46
CA GLU A 109 3.43 22.17 -15.60
C GLU A 109 2.66 22.32 -14.29
N ASP A 110 2.52 21.24 -13.53
CA ASP A 110 1.76 21.17 -12.27
C ASP A 110 2.62 21.48 -11.02
N ILE A 111 3.91 21.84 -11.15
CA ILE A 111 4.77 22.14 -9.99
C ILE A 111 4.10 23.22 -9.14
N PRO A 112 3.78 22.93 -7.86
CA PRO A 112 3.19 23.92 -6.98
C PRO A 112 4.09 25.15 -6.88
N ASN A 113 3.57 26.34 -7.23
CA ASN A 113 4.27 27.63 -7.10
C ASN A 113 4.62 28.00 -5.64
N THR A 114 4.34 27.12 -4.68
CA THR A 114 4.47 27.32 -3.24
C THR A 114 5.91 27.24 -2.71
N ILE A 115 6.86 26.62 -3.44
CA ILE A 115 8.28 26.55 -3.03
C ILE A 115 9.20 26.79 -4.26
N PRO A 116 9.71 28.02 -4.47
CA PRO A 116 10.52 28.37 -5.65
C PRO A 116 11.75 27.48 -5.87
N VAL A 117 12.46 27.11 -4.80
CA VAL A 117 13.66 26.26 -4.87
C VAL A 117 13.33 24.83 -5.32
N ALA A 118 12.16 24.31 -4.94
CA ALA A 118 11.72 22.99 -5.40
C ALA A 118 11.47 22.99 -6.91
N LYS A 119 10.93 24.09 -7.45
CA LYS A 119 10.70 24.24 -8.89
C LYS A 119 11.99 24.21 -9.71
N GLU A 120 13.03 24.91 -9.24
CA GLU A 120 14.35 24.89 -9.88
C GLU A 120 14.99 23.50 -9.82
N ALA A 121 14.90 22.81 -8.68
CA ALA A 121 15.42 21.46 -8.52
C ALA A 121 14.72 20.44 -9.44
N PHE A 122 13.39 20.50 -9.54
CA PHE A 122 12.61 19.64 -10.43
C PHE A 122 12.88 19.95 -11.91
N ALA A 123 12.98 21.22 -12.29
CA ALA A 123 13.34 21.60 -13.66
C ALA A 123 14.75 21.13 -14.03
N ALA A 124 15.72 21.28 -13.12
CA ALA A 124 17.08 20.77 -13.31
C ALA A 124 17.09 19.24 -13.45
N TRP A 125 16.33 18.54 -12.60
CA TRP A 125 16.23 17.08 -12.66
C TRP A 125 15.59 16.60 -13.97
N PHE A 126 14.51 17.23 -14.40
CA PHE A 126 13.87 16.96 -15.68
C PHE A 126 14.83 17.15 -16.86
N ALA A 127 15.60 18.23 -16.88
CA ALA A 127 16.59 18.48 -17.92
C ALA A 127 17.69 17.39 -17.94
N LEU A 128 18.16 16.92 -16.78
CA LEU A 128 19.13 15.84 -16.70
C LEU A 128 18.56 14.52 -17.27
N GLN A 129 17.31 14.20 -16.97
CA GLN A 129 16.65 12.99 -17.48
C GLN A 129 16.47 13.04 -19.00
N HIS A 130 15.92 14.13 -19.53
CA HIS A 130 15.48 14.21 -20.94
C HIS A 130 16.57 14.68 -21.90
N LEU A 131 17.57 15.45 -21.44
CA LEU A 131 18.60 16.02 -22.30
C LEU A 131 19.99 15.39 -22.09
N ARG A 132 20.19 14.66 -20.98
CA ARG A 132 21.48 14.07 -20.63
C ARG A 132 21.41 12.57 -20.34
N GLY A 133 20.23 11.95 -20.43
CA GLY A 133 20.05 10.51 -20.32
C GLY A 133 20.13 9.96 -18.90
N TYR A 134 20.02 10.82 -17.87
CA TYR A 134 19.98 10.38 -16.48
C TYR A 134 18.72 9.53 -16.25
N LYS A 135 18.86 8.48 -15.46
CA LYS A 135 17.76 7.55 -15.18
C LYS A 135 17.00 7.99 -13.92
N PRO A 136 15.67 7.80 -13.88
CA PRO A 136 14.90 7.94 -12.64
C PRO A 136 15.49 7.13 -11.50
N PHE A 137 15.40 7.67 -10.28
CA PHE A 137 15.70 6.88 -9.09
C PHE A 137 14.56 5.90 -8.86
N VAL A 138 14.88 4.61 -8.72
CA VAL A 138 13.89 3.57 -8.45
C VAL A 138 13.89 3.27 -6.96
N THR A 139 12.71 3.35 -6.34
CA THR A 139 12.50 2.94 -4.96
C THR A 139 11.85 1.57 -4.94
N LYS A 140 12.42 0.64 -4.17
CA LYS A 140 11.87 -0.70 -3.93
C LYS A 140 11.74 -0.92 -2.42
N ILE A 141 10.53 -1.24 -1.97
CA ILE A 141 10.26 -1.59 -0.57
C ILE A 141 9.66 -2.99 -0.55
N THR A 142 10.32 -3.92 0.13
CA THR A 142 9.82 -5.29 0.30
C THR A 142 9.60 -5.57 1.78
N PHE A 143 8.44 -6.13 2.11
CA PHE A 143 8.13 -6.57 3.47
C PHE A 143 7.25 -7.83 3.44
N THR A 144 7.39 -8.65 4.48
CA THR A 144 6.60 -9.86 4.67
C THR A 144 5.59 -9.69 5.79
N LYS A 145 4.45 -10.35 5.65
CA LYS A 145 3.39 -10.40 6.64
C LYS A 145 2.77 -11.77 6.73
N GLU A 146 2.16 -12.01 7.88
CA GLU A 146 1.43 -13.21 8.21
C GLU A 146 0.03 -12.82 8.67
N PHE A 147 -0.98 -13.58 8.27
CA PHE A 147 -2.31 -13.47 8.86
C PHE A 147 -3.03 -14.83 8.90
N GLU A 148 -3.97 -14.93 9.83
CA GLU A 148 -4.77 -16.12 10.08
C GLU A 148 -6.26 -15.80 9.95
N GLY A 149 -7.08 -16.79 9.62
CA GLY A 149 -8.52 -16.60 9.50
C GLY A 149 -9.28 -17.91 9.30
N ASN A 150 -10.58 -17.79 9.07
CA ASN A 150 -11.46 -18.93 8.79
C ASN A 150 -12.19 -18.72 7.46
N ILE A 151 -12.31 -19.78 6.65
CA ILE A 151 -12.92 -19.76 5.31
C ILE A 151 -14.38 -19.32 5.36
N ASN A 152 -15.08 -19.61 6.46
CA ASN A 152 -16.48 -19.25 6.64
C ASN A 152 -16.65 -17.76 6.97
N GLU A 153 -15.61 -17.09 7.46
CA GLU A 153 -15.69 -15.69 7.88
C GLU A 153 -15.78 -14.73 6.68
N GLY A 154 -16.70 -13.76 6.75
CA GLY A 154 -16.84 -12.66 5.81
C GLY A 154 -16.13 -11.39 6.27
N LYS A 155 -16.05 -10.41 5.37
CA LYS A 155 -15.44 -9.09 5.64
C LYS A 155 -15.93 -8.41 6.91
N MET A 156 -17.24 -8.49 7.20
CA MET A 156 -17.83 -7.85 8.40
C MET A 156 -17.28 -8.46 9.71
N GLU A 157 -17.21 -9.79 9.78
CA GLU A 157 -16.69 -10.49 10.97
C GLU A 157 -15.20 -10.17 11.19
N ARG A 158 -14.41 -10.13 10.11
CA ARG A 158 -12.99 -9.74 10.17
C ARG A 158 -12.81 -8.28 10.62
N ASN A 159 -13.66 -7.37 10.15
CA ASN A 159 -13.65 -5.97 10.60
C ASN A 159 -13.94 -5.84 12.09
N ASN A 160 -15.00 -6.50 12.57
CA ASN A 160 -15.38 -6.46 13.98
C ASN A 160 -14.26 -7.00 14.88
N LYS A 161 -13.58 -8.09 14.48
CA LYS A 161 -12.42 -8.62 15.21
C LYS A 161 -11.26 -7.62 15.27
N ARG A 162 -10.94 -6.97 14.15
CA ARG A 162 -9.86 -5.95 14.11
C ARG A 162 -10.19 -4.73 14.95
N GLU A 163 -11.45 -4.30 14.98
CA GLU A 163 -11.90 -3.20 15.85
C GLU A 163 -11.81 -3.55 17.33
N ALA A 164 -12.22 -4.77 17.71
CA ALA A 164 -12.09 -5.26 19.07
C ALA A 164 -10.61 -5.30 19.52
N LEU A 165 -9.73 -5.83 18.69
CA LEU A 165 -8.28 -5.87 18.95
C LEU A 165 -7.69 -4.45 19.12
N ARG A 166 -8.02 -3.51 18.23
CA ARG A 166 -7.55 -2.12 18.36
C ARG A 166 -8.06 -1.44 19.64
N ALA A 167 -9.31 -1.72 20.03
CA ALA A 167 -9.88 -1.20 21.25
C ALA A 167 -9.16 -1.76 22.49
N GLU A 168 -8.78 -3.04 22.46
CA GLU A 168 -7.98 -3.69 23.51
C GLU A 168 -6.56 -3.11 23.59
N GLU A 169 -5.84 -3.02 22.47
CA GLU A 169 -4.51 -2.38 22.41
C GLU A 169 -4.53 -0.93 22.91
N THR A 170 -5.59 -0.20 22.60
CA THR A 170 -5.75 1.20 23.06
C THR A 170 -5.95 1.26 24.57
N LYS A 171 -6.76 0.35 25.13
CA LYS A 171 -6.93 0.24 26.60
C LYS A 171 -5.62 -0.11 27.28
N GLU A 172 -4.86 -1.06 26.75
CA GLU A 172 -3.55 -1.43 27.30
C GLU A 172 -2.56 -0.26 27.27
N LYS A 173 -2.49 0.49 26.15
CA LYS A 173 -1.64 1.68 26.05
C LYS A 173 -2.02 2.74 27.09
N ILE A 174 -3.32 2.98 27.29
CA ILE A 174 -3.81 3.94 28.29
C ILE A 174 -3.43 3.48 29.70
N ASN A 175 -3.63 2.20 30.01
CA ASN A 175 -3.29 1.64 31.32
C ASN A 175 -1.79 1.69 31.63
N ASN A 176 -0.95 1.72 30.59
CA ASN A 176 0.51 1.80 30.71
C ASN A 176 1.07 3.22 30.54
N LEU A 177 0.22 4.26 30.49
CA LEU A 177 0.70 5.64 30.45
C LEU A 177 1.38 6.00 31.78
N PRO A 178 2.55 6.65 31.75
CA PRO A 178 3.19 7.12 32.97
C PRO A 178 2.27 8.12 33.68
N GLU A 179 2.10 7.96 35.00
CA GLU A 179 1.40 8.96 35.80
C GLU A 179 2.07 10.33 35.61
N PHE A 180 1.28 11.33 35.24
CA PHE A 180 1.75 12.70 35.19
C PHE A 180 2.18 13.10 36.60
N LYS A 181 3.50 13.20 36.83
CA LYS A 181 4.02 13.91 37.99
C LYS A 181 3.68 15.38 37.79
N SER A 182 2.71 15.88 38.56
CA SER A 182 2.46 17.32 38.65
C SER A 182 3.75 18.01 39.11
N LEU A 183 4.16 19.04 38.38
CA LEU A 183 5.21 19.98 38.79
C LEU A 183 4.74 20.82 39.97
#